data_AF-A0A950ILB5-F1
#
_entry.id   AF-A0A950ILB5-F1
#
_cell.length_a   1.000
_cell.length_b   1.000
_cell.length_c   1.000
_cell.angle_alpha   90.00
_cell.angle_beta   90.00
_cell.angle_gamma   90.00
#
_symmetry.space_group_name_H-M   'P 1'
#
loop_
_entity.id
_entity.type
_entity.pdbx_description
1 polymer ?
#
loop_
_entity_poly.entity_id
_entity_poly.type
_entity_poly.pdbx_seq_one_letter_code
_entity_poly.pdbx_strand_id
1 'polypeptide(L)' 'MIRLVAAAGAFTGTVVGGFLLGLVLMRLTGAGWWVIVGLFGGLGLGVGAIAVALRPFLRGN' A
#
# COMPACT_ATOMS: atom_id res chain seq x y z
N MET A 1 16.62 -14.02 2.48
CA MET A 1 15.23 -14.16 1.98
C MET A 1 14.19 -13.88 3.07
N ILE A 2 14.23 -14.54 4.24
CA ILE A 2 13.25 -14.37 5.33
C ILE A 2 13.09 -12.91 5.80
N ARG A 3 14.18 -12.17 6.00
CA ARG A 3 14.13 -10.74 6.42
C ARG A 3 13.47 -9.84 5.38
N LEU A 4 13.61 -10.16 4.09
CA LEU A 4 13.02 -9.39 3.00
C LEU A 4 11.51 -9.67 2.87
N VAL A 5 11.10 -10.92 3.04
CA VAL A 5 9.68 -11.31 3.08
C VAL A 5 8.99 -10.69 4.29
N ALA A 6 9.63 -10.68 5.46
CA ALA A 6 9.12 -10.01 6.64
C ALA A 6 8.98 -8.49 6.44
N ALA A 7 9.96 -7.85 5.80
CA ALA A 7 9.91 -6.43 5.47
C ALA A 7 8.81 -6.11 4.44
N ALA A 8 8.65 -6.95 3.40
CA ALA A 8 7.58 -6.82 2.43
C ALA A 8 6.19 -7.02 3.06
N GLY A 9 6.06 -7.98 3.98
CA GLY A 9 4.84 -8.20 4.76
C GLY A 9 4.51 -7.00 5.66
N ALA A 10 5.49 -6.47 6.39
CA ALA A 10 5.32 -5.29 7.24
C ALA A 10 4.92 -4.05 6.42
N PHE A 11 5.55 -3.83 5.27
CA PHE A 11 5.22 -2.74 4.34
C PHE A 11 3.81 -2.90 3.76
N THR A 12 3.42 -4.11 3.36
CA THR A 12 2.06 -4.36 2.87
C THR A 12 1.03 -4.10 3.97
N GLY A 13 1.32 -4.53 5.20
CA GLY A 13 0.47 -4.27 6.37
C GLY A 13 0.29 -2.78 6.68
N THR A 14 1.34 -1.96 6.57
CA THR A 14 1.24 -0.52 6.79
C THR A 14 0.48 0.19 5.66
N VAL A 15 0.70 -0.22 4.40
CA VAL A 15 -0.03 0.34 3.25
C VAL A 15 -1.52 0.02 3.33
N VAL A 16 -1.87 -1.25 3.57
CA VAL A 16 -3.27 -1.68 3.68
C VAL A 16 -3.92 -1.08 4.92
N GLY A 17 -3.24 -1.09 6.07
CA GLY A 17 -3.73 -0.51 7.31
C GLY A 17 -3.97 1.00 7.20
N GLY A 18 -3.05 1.74 6.59
CA GLY A 18 -3.19 3.17 6.34
C GLY A 18 -4.34 3.50 5.39
N PHE A 19 -4.55 2.67 4.36
CA PHE A 19 -5.67 2.82 3.44
C PHE A 19 -7.02 2.58 4.13
N LEU A 20 -7.15 1.49 4.89
CA LEU A 20 -8.38 1.18 5.63
C LEU A 20 -8.70 2.26 6.66
N LEU A 21 -7.69 2.73 7.40
CA LEU A 21 -7.84 3.84 8.33
C LEU A 21 -8.32 5.12 7.61
N GLY A 22 -7.74 5.39 6.44
CA GLY A 22 -8.14 6.52 5.60
C GLY A 22 -9.58 6.46 5.11
N LEU A 23 -10.09 5.26 4.77
CA LEU A 23 -11.51 5.06 4.42
C LEU A 23 -12.44 5.33 5.60
N VAL A 24 -12.05 4.89 6.81
CA VAL A 24 -12.82 5.18 8.03
C VAL A 24 -12.83 6.69 8.31
N LEU A 25 -11.67 7.34 8.24
CA LEU A 25 -11.56 8.78 8.45
C LEU A 25 -12.35 9.58 7.41
N MET A 26 -12.32 9.17 6.14
CA MET A 26 -13.14 9.75 5.08
C MET A 26 -14.63 9.68 5.43
N ARG A 27 -15.10 8.52 5.90
CA ARG A 27 -16.51 8.32 6.26
C ARG A 27 -16.95 9.22 7.42
N LEU A 28 -16.07 9.42 8.40
CA LEU A 28 -16.32 10.22 9.59
C LEU A 28 -16.24 11.73 9.34
N THR A 29 -15.36 12.16 8.44
CA THR A 29 -15.09 13.58 8.16
C THR A 29 -15.87 14.14 6.97
N GLY A 30 -16.56 13.28 6.21
CA GLY A 30 -17.23 13.69 4.97
C GLY A 30 -16.25 14.15 3.90
N ALA A 31 -15.06 13.53 3.87
CA ALA A 31 -13.96 14.02 3.06
C ALA A 31 -14.29 14.05 1.55
N GLY A 32 -13.90 15.14 0.90
CA GLY A 32 -14.18 15.40 -0.50
C GLY A 32 -13.38 14.53 -1.47
N TRP A 33 -13.72 14.63 -2.76
CA TRP A 33 -13.15 13.87 -3.87
C TRP A 33 -11.61 13.76 -3.87
N TRP A 34 -10.91 14.83 -3.48
CA TRP A 34 -9.44 14.86 -3.43
C TRP A 34 -8.82 13.88 -2.43
N VAL A 35 -9.51 13.58 -1.33
CA VAL A 35 -9.05 12.60 -0.33
C VAL A 35 -9.18 11.18 -0.87
N ILE A 36 -10.21 10.91 -1.67
CA ILE A 36 -10.40 9.63 -2.36
C ILE A 36 -9.24 9.42 -3.35
N VAL A 37 -8.96 10.42 -4.19
CA VAL A 37 -7.85 10.36 -5.15
C VAL A 37 -6.51 10.15 -4.43
N GLY A 38 -6.29 10.84 -3.30
CA GLY A 38 -5.10 10.63 -2.47
C GLY A 38 -4.99 9.22 -1.88
N LEU A 39 -6.09 8.65 -1.39
CA LEU A 39 -6.14 7.29 -0.83
C LEU A 39 -5.82 6.23 -1.89
N PHE A 40 -6.48 6.30 -3.04
CA PHE A 40 -6.26 5.36 -4.13
C PHE A 40 -4.89 5.57 -4.80
N GLY A 41 -4.43 6.81 -4.91
CA GLY A 41 -3.09 7.13 -5.39
C GLY A 41 -1.99 6.57 -4.47
N GLY A 42 -2.15 6.74 -3.16
CA GLY A 42 -1.24 6.17 -2.16
C GLY A 42 -1.23 4.63 -2.19
N LEU A 43 -2.39 4.00 -2.34
CA LEU A 43 -2.49 2.55 -2.51
C LEU A 43 -1.77 2.09 -3.79
N GLY A 44 -2.00 2.76 -4.91
CA GLY A 44 -1.37 2.45 -6.19
C GLY A 44 0.16 2.55 -6.16
N LEU A 45 0.70 3.60 -5.52
CA LEU A 45 2.14 3.74 -5.31
C LEU A 45 2.71 2.65 -4.39
N GLY A 46 1.99 2.28 -3.33
CA GLY A 46 2.39 1.20 -2.44
C GLY A 46 2.45 -0.15 -3.15
N VAL A 47 1.44 -0.49 -3.95
CA VAL A 47 1.41 -1.72 -4.76
C VAL A 47 2.51 -1.70 -5.84
N GLY A 48 2.73 -0.56 -6.50
CA GLY A 48 3.80 -0.40 -7.47
C GLY A 48 5.19 -0.62 -6.88
N ALA A 49 5.44 -0.08 -5.68
CA ALA A 49 6.70 -0.29 -4.96
C ALA A 49 6.93 -1.76 -4.62
N ILE A 50 5.89 -2.49 -4.17
CA ILE A 50 5.96 -3.94 -3.90
C ILE A 50 6.26 -4.71 -5.19
N ALA A 51 5.57 -4.39 -6.28
CA ALA A 51 5.78 -5.06 -7.57
C ALA A 51 7.22 -4.88 -8.10
N VAL A 52 7.78 -3.66 -7.97
CA VAL A 52 9.18 -3.39 -8.35
C VAL A 52 10.15 -4.13 -7.43
N ALA A 53 9.89 -4.17 -6.12
CA ALA A 53 10.71 -4.88 -5.15
C ALA A 53 10.70 -6.42 -5.37
N LEU A 54 9.59 -6.98 -5.85
CA LEU A 54 9.44 -8.42 -6.15
C LEU A 54 9.95 -8.81 -7.54
N ARG A 55 10.02 -7.86 -8.49
CA ARG A 55 10.51 -8.09 -9.87
C ARG A 55 11.84 -8.86 -9.97
N PRO A 56 12.91 -8.54 -9.21
CA PRO A 56 14.17 -9.30 -9.30
C PRO A 56 14.03 -10.76 -8.84
N PHE A 57 13.07 -11.07 -7.97
CA PHE A 57 12.84 -12.43 -7.48
C PHE A 57 12.03 -13.28 -8.45
N LEU A 58 11.16 -12.67 -9.25
CA LEU A 58 10.36 -13.36 -10.27
C LEU A 58 11.14 -13.66 -11.56
N ARG A 59 12.26 -12.98 -11.80
CA ARG A 59 13.12 -13.18 -12.98
C ARG A 59 14.23 -14.21 -12.78
N GLY A 60 14.39 -14.72 -11.57
CA GLY A 60 15.43 -15.70 -11.22
C GLY A 60 14.97 -17.16 -11.21
N ASN A 61 13.69 -17.43 -11.50
CA ASN A 61 13.13 -18.74 -11.82
C ASN A 61 12.96 -18.85 -13.34
#